data_AF-A0A1Q8Y8R4-F1
#
_entry.id   AF-A0A1Q8Y8R4-F1
#
_cell.length_a   1.000
_cell.length_b   1.000
_cell.length_c   1.000
_cell.angle_alpha   90.00
_cell.angle_beta   90.00
_cell.angle_gamma   90.00
#
_symmetry.space_group_name_H-M   'P 1'
#
loop_
_entity.id
_entity.type
_entity.pdbx_description
1 polymer ?
#
loop_
_entity_poly.entity_id
_entity_poly.type
_entity_poly.pdbx_seq_one_letter_code
_entity_poly.pdbx_strand_id
1 'polypeptide(L)' 'MSKTFAKIKATRPWVRHIDDERGDGSGIIVTLEKSYDFADDKGCGVKGFDTVAEVRSGTSSASIVKNSMAAA' A
#
# COMPACT_ATOMS: atom_id res chain seq x y z
N MET A 1 2.59 -15.07 4.58
CA MET A 1 3.12 -13.78 4.08
C MET A 1 4.48 -14.01 3.41
N SER A 2 4.68 -13.53 2.18
CA SER A 2 5.94 -13.74 1.44
C SER A 2 7.10 -12.90 2.03
N LYS A 3 8.35 -13.36 1.85
CA LYS A 3 9.56 -12.62 2.27
C LYS A 3 9.61 -11.21 1.65
N THR A 4 9.07 -11.06 0.44
CA THR A 4 9.02 -9.77 -0.27
C THR A 4 8.07 -8.79 0.40
N PHE A 5 6.85 -9.20 0.77
CA PHE A 5 5.92 -8.32 1.46
C PHE A 5 6.39 -7.97 2.87
N ALA A 6 7.04 -8.90 3.57
CA ALA A 6 7.66 -8.61 4.85
C ALA A 6 8.71 -7.49 4.72
N LYS A 7 9.56 -7.55 3.69
CA LYS A 7 10.54 -6.49 3.39
C LYS A 7 9.87 -5.17 3.03
N ILE A 8 8.78 -5.22 2.25
CA ILE A 8 8.01 -4.03 1.87
C ILE A 8 7.44 -3.35 3.13
N LYS A 9 6.76 -4.08 4.01
CA LYS A 9 6.26 -3.53 5.28
C LYS A 9 7.39 -2.99 6.15
N ALA A 10 8.52 -3.68 6.24
CA ALA A 10 9.67 -3.25 7.04
C ALA A 10 10.35 -1.96 6.52
N THR A 11 10.25 -1.68 5.22
CA THR A 11 10.93 -0.53 4.59
C THR A 11 10.00 0.62 4.25
N ARG A 12 8.68 0.47 4.47
CA ARG A 12 7.65 1.45 4.11
C ARG A 12 6.76 1.72 5.30
N PRO A 13 7.09 2.72 6.13
CA PRO A 13 6.35 2.98 7.37
C PRO A 13 4.91 3.43 7.14
N TRP A 14 4.55 3.85 5.92
CA TRP A 14 3.19 4.20 5.53
C TRP A 14 2.34 2.98 5.13
N VAL A 15 2.90 1.77 5.01
CA VAL A 15 2.11 0.57 4.66
C VAL A 15 1.68 -0.16 5.93
N ARG A 16 0.37 -0.18 6.19
CA ARG A 16 -0.22 -0.83 7.35
C ARG A 16 -0.46 -2.31 7.12
N HIS A 17 -1.13 -2.66 6.02
CA HIS A 17 -1.46 -4.04 5.65
C HIS A 17 -1.18 -4.33 4.17
N ILE A 18 -0.85 -5.59 3.88
CA ILE A 18 -0.74 -6.14 2.53
C ILE A 18 -1.40 -7.52 2.59
N ASP A 19 -2.50 -7.68 1.87
CA ASP A 19 -3.27 -8.91 1.78
C ASP A 19 -3.04 -9.50 0.37
N ASP A 20 -2.42 -10.68 0.31
CA ASP A 20 -2.10 -11.39 -0.94
C ASP A 20 -3.19 -12.43 -1.22
N GLU A 21 -4.25 -12.00 -1.90
CA GLU A 21 -5.44 -12.82 -2.20
C GLU A 21 -5.36 -13.47 -3.60
N ARG A 22 -4.18 -13.45 -4.23
CA ARG A 22 -3.98 -14.06 -5.56
C ARG A 22 -4.24 -15.56 -5.60
N GLY A 23 -4.13 -16.24 -4.46
CA GLY A 23 -4.50 -17.65 -4.33
C GLY A 23 -6.01 -17.90 -4.52
N ASP A 24 -6.83 -16.88 -4.28
CA ASP A 24 -8.29 -16.95 -4.31
C ASP A 24 -8.89 -16.35 -5.60
N GLY A 25 -8.03 -16.01 -6.58
CA GLY A 25 -8.44 -15.39 -7.84
C GLY A 25 -8.58 -13.86 -7.79
N SER A 26 -8.23 -13.24 -6.65
CA SER A 26 -8.17 -11.79 -6.46
C SER A 26 -6.76 -11.24 -6.71
N GLY A 27 -6.54 -9.96 -6.43
CA GLY A 27 -5.22 -9.31 -6.50
C GLY A 27 -4.49 -9.28 -5.15
N ILE A 28 -3.65 -8.28 -5.01
CA ILE A 28 -2.97 -7.90 -3.77
C ILE A 28 -3.56 -6.59 -3.31
N ILE A 29 -4.13 -6.55 -2.11
CA ILE A 29 -4.70 -5.33 -1.54
C ILE A 29 -3.68 -4.73 -0.59
N VAL A 30 -3.38 -3.45 -0.77
CA VAL A 30 -2.53 -2.69 0.15
C VAL A 30 -3.38 -1.64 0.86
N THR A 31 -3.22 -1.59 2.17
CA THR A 31 -3.79 -0.54 3.02
C THR A 31 -2.65 0.28 3.64
N LEU A 32 -2.72 1.59 3.48
CA LEU A 32 -1.81 2.56 4.06
C LEU A 32 -2.20 2.92 5.50
N GLU A 33 -1.27 3.53 6.22
CA GLU A 33 -1.55 4.18 7.49
C GLU A 33 -2.51 5.36 7.31
N LYS A 34 -3.32 5.65 8.33
CA LYS A 34 -4.44 6.63 8.25
C LYS A 34 -4.04 8.03 7.78
N SER A 35 -2.77 8.41 7.95
CA SER A 35 -2.24 9.72 7.57
C SER A 35 -1.67 9.77 6.15
N TYR A 36 -1.86 8.72 5.35
CA TYR A 36 -1.30 8.58 4.03
C TYR A 36 -2.34 8.12 3.01
N ASP A 37 -2.24 8.68 1.81
CA ASP A 37 -3.04 8.30 0.66
C ASP A 37 -2.13 7.95 -0.51
N PHE A 38 -2.67 7.24 -1.50
CA PHE A 38 -2.00 7.07 -2.78
C PHE A 38 -2.00 8.39 -3.55
N ALA A 39 -0.86 8.75 -4.15
CA ALA A 39 -0.67 10.05 -4.81
C ALA A 39 -1.62 10.26 -6.01
N ASP A 40 -2.01 9.17 -6.67
CA ASP A 40 -2.92 9.16 -7.81
C ASP A 40 -4.40 9.05 -7.41
N ASP A 41 -4.69 8.82 -6.13
CA ASP A 41 -6.05 8.74 -5.57
C ASP A 41 -6.09 9.38 -4.17
N LYS A 42 -6.10 10.73 -4.15
CA LYS A 42 -6.07 11.51 -2.91
C LYS A 42 -7.36 11.31 -2.12
N GLY A 43 -7.23 11.05 -0.82
CA GLY A 43 -8.31 10.64 0.07
C GLY A 43 -8.48 9.12 0.18
N CYS A 44 -7.75 8.33 -0.61
CA CYS A 44 -7.83 6.88 -0.61
C CYS A 44 -6.52 6.24 -0.11
N GLY A 45 -6.59 5.59 1.04
CA GLY A 45 -5.47 4.83 1.63
C GLY A 45 -5.47 3.34 1.25
N VAL A 46 -6.36 2.88 0.37
CA VAL A 46 -6.49 1.46 0.01
C VAL A 46 -6.41 1.30 -1.50
N LYS A 47 -5.60 0.34 -1.98
CA LYS A 47 -5.44 0.10 -3.42
C LYS A 47 -5.14 -1.36 -3.72
N GLY A 48 -5.76 -1.87 -4.79
CA GLY A 48 -5.48 -3.19 -5.35
C GLY A 48 -4.34 -3.16 -6.38
N PHE A 49 -3.59 -4.25 -6.46
CA PHE A 49 -2.49 -4.48 -7.39
C PHE A 49 -2.52 -5.92 -7.91
N ASP A 50 -2.09 -6.18 -9.14
CA ASP A 50 -2.10 -7.53 -9.70
C ASP A 50 -0.77 -8.26 -9.42
N THR A 51 0.32 -7.50 -9.32
CA THR A 51 1.67 -8.06 -9.18
C THR A 51 2.45 -7.47 -8.01
N VAL A 52 3.42 -8.26 -7.52
CA VAL A 52 4.38 -7.81 -6.50
C VAL A 52 5.22 -6.62 -7.00
N ALA A 53 5.48 -6.54 -8.30
CA ALA A 53 6.22 -5.43 -8.91
C ALA A 53 5.43 -4.12 -8.83
N GLU A 54 4.12 -4.16 -9.07
CA GLU A 54 3.26 -2.99 -8.95
C GLU A 54 3.11 -2.57 -7.49
N VAL A 55 2.94 -3.50 -6.55
CA VAL A 55 2.99 -3.17 -5.10
C VAL A 55 4.31 -2.48 -4.76
N ARG A 56 5.42 -2.95 -5.34
CA ARG A 56 6.74 -2.32 -5.14
C ARG A 56 6.75 -0.88 -5.67
N SER A 57 6.26 -0.63 -6.88
CA SER A 57 6.26 0.70 -7.48
C SER A 57 5.25 1.64 -6.80
N GLY A 58 4.00 1.20 -6.70
CA GLY A 58 2.84 2.00 -6.25
C GLY A 58 2.82 2.31 -4.76
N THR A 59 3.70 1.72 -3.95
CA THR A 59 3.90 2.14 -2.55
C THR A 59 5.30 2.71 -2.32
N SER A 60 6.00 3.12 -3.37
CA SER A 60 7.22 3.93 -3.24
C SER A 60 6.91 5.28 -2.58
N SER A 61 7.90 5.94 -1.99
CA SER A 61 7.70 7.26 -1.37
C SER A 61 7.18 8.32 -2.36
N ALA A 62 7.46 8.17 -3.65
CA ALA A 62 6.96 9.08 -4.69
C ALA A 62 5.48 8.84 -5.03
N SER A 63 4.96 7.66 -4.70
CA SER A 63 3.57 7.26 -4.97
C SER A 63 2.65 7.48 -3.79
N ILE A 64 3.16 7.97 -2.65
CA ILE A 64 2.42 8.15 -1.42
C ILE A 64 2.50 9.61 -0.98
N VAL A 65 1.36 10.18 -0.59
CA VAL A 65 1.28 11.53 -0.04
C VAL A 65 0.78 11.46 1.40
N LYS A 66 1.24 12.39 2.25
CA LYS A 66 0.58 12.61 3.53
C LYS A 66 -0.78 13.24 3.26
N ASN A 67 -1.83 12.68 3.85
CA ASN A 67 -3.13 13.31 3.81
C ASN A 67 -3.19 14.45 4.84
N SER A 68 -3.85 15.54 4.48
CA SER A 68 -4.02 16.71 5.35
C SER A 68 -5.06 16.48 6.44
N MET A 69 -5.63 15.28 6.53
CA MET A 69 -6.70 14.91 7.46
C MET A 69 -6.16 14.29 8.77
N ALA A 70 -4.84 14.44 9.02
CA ALA A 70 -4.17 13.89 10.20
C ALA A 70 -4.27 14.76 11.47
N ALA A 71 -5.24 15.66 11.58
CA ALA A 71 -5.49 16.40 12.81
C ALA A 71 -7.00 16.63 13.02
N ALA A 72 -7.64 15.70 13.73
CA ALA A 72 -8.87 15.91 14.48
C ALA A 72 -8.83 15.01 15.72
#